data_AF-A0A7W0PVC9-F1
#
_entry.id   AF-A0A7W0PVC9-F1
#
_cell.length_a   1.000
_cell.length_b   1.000
_cell.length_c   1.000
_cell.angle_alpha   90.00
_cell.angle_beta   90.00
_cell.angle_gamma   90.00
#
_symmetry.space_group_name_H-M   'P 1'
#
loop_
_entity.id
_entity.type
_entity.pdbx_description
1 polymer ?
#
loop_
_entity_poly.entity_id
_entity_poly.type
_entity_poly.pdbx_seq_one_letter_code
_entity_poly.pdbx_strand_id
1 'polypeptide(L)' 'MMLAGVPVSAELISELAQIVDEPTASMLERGLEVGTKVLALTIDHRERLLRALDDPPAGLAELRGVLLREHEWRKREGLV' A
#
# COMPACT_ATOMS: atom_id res chain seq x y z
N MET A 1 -8.48 5.91 -4.87
CA MET A 1 -7.11 5.98 -5.39
C MET A 1 -6.63 4.57 -5.68
N MET A 2 -5.85 4.35 -6.75
CA MET A 2 -5.33 3.04 -7.09
C MET A 2 -3.93 2.83 -6.48
N LEU A 3 -3.76 1.72 -5.76
CA LEU A 3 -2.49 1.27 -5.16
C LEU A 3 -2.15 -0.12 -5.71
N ALA A 4 -0.99 -0.28 -6.34
CA ALA A 4 -0.55 -1.56 -6.91
C ALA A 4 -1.60 -2.24 -7.83
N GLY A 5 -2.41 -1.44 -8.54
CA GLY A 5 -3.49 -1.94 -9.40
C GLY A 5 -4.83 -2.19 -8.69
N VAL A 6 -4.88 -2.07 -7.37
CA VAL A 6 -6.10 -2.25 -6.56
C VAL A 6 -6.76 -0.88 -6.30
N PRO A 7 -8.04 -0.69 -6.63
CA PRO A 7 -8.78 0.52 -6.26
C PRO A 7 -9.08 0.51 -4.75
N VAL A 8 -8.67 1.56 -4.06
CA VAL A 8 -8.89 1.75 -2.62
C VAL A 8 -9.68 3.05 -2.40
N SER A 9 -10.68 3.01 -1.52
CA SER A 9 -11.51 4.19 -1.19
C SER A 9 -10.71 5.23 -0.41
N ALA A 10 -11.17 6.48 -0.37
CA ALA A 10 -10.47 7.54 0.35
C ALA A 10 -10.40 7.25 1.86
N GLU A 11 -11.46 6.67 2.41
CA GLU A 11 -11.57 6.26 3.81
C GLU A 11 -10.53 5.20 4.14
N LEU A 12 -10.43 4.15 3.31
CA LEU A 12 -9.45 3.08 3.50
C LEU A 12 -8.01 3.55 3.29
N ILE A 13 -7.76 4.52 2.39
CA ILE A 13 -6.43 5.14 2.27
C ILE A 13 -6.09 5.93 3.54
N SER A 14 -7.06 6.64 4.13
CA SER A 14 -6.84 7.37 5.37
C SER A 14 -6.59 6.42 6.55
N GLU A 15 -7.33 5.31 6.66
CA GLU A 15 -7.06 4.28 7.67
C GLU A 15 -5.68 3.65 7.47
N LEU A 16 -5.30 3.36 6.22
CA LEU A 16 -4.00 2.82 5.89
C LEU A 16 -2.85 3.79 6.25
N ALA A 17 -3.05 5.10 6.03
CA ALA A 17 -2.09 6.12 6.41
C ALA A 17 -1.88 6.20 7.93
N GLN A 18 -2.89 5.88 8.73
CA GLN A 18 -2.80 5.88 10.21
C GLN A 18 -1.98 4.70 10.75
N ILE A 19 -1.89 3.58 10.02
CA ILE A 19 -1.25 2.35 10.48
C ILE A 19 0.11 2.08 9.85
N VAL A 20 0.44 2.74 8.74
CA VAL A 20 1.74 2.57 8.06
C VAL A 20 2.77 3.57 8.57
N ASP A 21 4.03 3.16 8.65
CA ASP A 21 5.13 4.03 9.04
C ASP A 21 5.51 5.07 7.96
N GLU A 22 6.20 6.11 8.40
CA GLU A 22 6.79 7.11 7.50
C GLU A 22 7.93 6.53 6.63
N PRO A 23 8.16 7.09 5.42
CA PRO A 23 7.48 8.24 4.79
C PRO A 23 6.17 7.87 4.07
N THR A 24 5.69 6.63 4.23
CA THR A 24 4.57 6.11 3.41
C THR A 24 3.24 6.71 3.84
N ALA A 25 3.04 6.96 5.14
CA ALA A 25 1.86 7.64 5.66
C ALA A 25 1.68 9.01 5.02
N SER A 26 2.69 9.88 5.13
CA SER A 26 2.69 11.22 4.52
C SER A 26 2.43 11.18 3.02
N MET A 27 2.99 10.19 2.30
CA MET A 27 2.74 10.04 0.86
C MET A 27 1.28 9.71 0.55
N LEU A 28 0.64 8.84 1.33
CA LEU A 28 -0.77 8.46 1.16
C LEU A 28 -1.69 9.65 1.44
N GLU A 29 -1.46 10.36 2.54
CA GLU A 29 -2.22 11.56 2.93
C GLU A 29 -2.10 12.64 1.86
N ARG A 30 -0.88 12.93 1.40
CA ARG A 30 -0.63 13.89 0.33
C ARG A 30 -1.33 13.48 -0.96
N GLY A 31 -1.32 12.19 -1.28
CA GLY A 31 -2.02 11.63 -2.43
C GLY A 31 -3.53 11.91 -2.37
N LEU A 32 -4.15 11.80 -1.20
CA LEU A 32 -5.57 12.10 -1.00
C LEU A 32 -5.84 13.58 -1.13
N GLU A 33 -5.05 14.42 -0.47
CA GLU A 33 -5.18 15.88 -0.46
C GLU A 33 -5.21 16.45 -1.89
N VAL A 34 -4.34 15.96 -2.77
CA VAL A 34 -4.26 16.43 -4.16
C VAL A 34 -5.17 15.69 -5.14
N GLY A 35 -5.96 14.71 -4.66
CA GLY A 35 -6.90 13.95 -5.50
C GLY A 35 -6.22 12.97 -6.46
N THR A 36 -5.10 12.37 -6.06
CA THR A 36 -4.33 11.43 -6.88
C THR A 36 -5.18 10.21 -7.27
N LYS A 37 -5.25 9.92 -8.58
CA LYS A 37 -5.98 8.76 -9.10
C LYS A 37 -5.21 7.45 -8.96
N VAL A 38 -3.91 7.48 -9.26
CA VAL A 38 -3.00 6.33 -9.19
C VAL A 38 -1.75 6.76 -8.45
N LEU A 39 -1.41 6.08 -7.36
CA LEU A 39 -0.20 6.37 -6.58
C LEU A 39 0.88 5.35 -6.94
N ALA A 40 1.99 5.84 -7.49
CA ALA A 40 3.13 5.00 -7.83
C ALA A 40 3.86 4.60 -6.54
N LEU A 41 3.87 3.30 -6.25
CA LEU A 41 4.56 2.75 -5.09
C LEU A 41 5.95 2.25 -5.48
N THR A 42 6.98 2.73 -4.78
CA THR A 42 8.32 2.15 -4.79
C THR A 42 8.31 0.79 -4.09
N ILE A 43 9.39 0.00 -4.24
CA ILE A 43 9.55 -1.28 -3.53
C ILE A 43 9.46 -1.07 -2.02
N ASP A 44 10.21 -0.09 -1.53
CA ASP A 44 10.21 0.38 -0.14
C ASP A 44 8.82 0.73 0.42
N HIS A 45 7.97 1.39 -0.36
CA HIS A 45 6.60 1.68 0.05
C HIS A 45 5.74 0.43 0.05
N ARG A 46 5.91 -0.45 -0.94
CA ARG A 46 5.19 -1.74 -1.01
C ARG A 46 5.49 -2.62 0.20
N GLU A 47 6.75 -2.68 0.63
CA GLU A 47 7.14 -3.46 1.81
C GLU A 47 6.56 -2.88 3.10
N ARG A 48 6.61 -1.55 3.28
CA ARG A 48 6.01 -0.89 4.45
C ARG A 48 4.50 -1.15 4.50
N LEU A 49 3.82 -1.00 3.38
CA LEU A 49 2.40 -1.32 3.25
C LEU A 49 2.11 -2.78 3.57
N LEU A 50 2.90 -3.72 3.04
CA LEU A 50 2.71 -5.14 3.31
C LEU A 50 2.87 -5.46 4.80
N ARG A 51 3.87 -4.88 5.48
CA ARG A 51 4.08 -5.04 6.93
C ARG A 51 2.92 -4.45 7.75
N ALA A 52 2.44 -3.27 7.38
CA ALA A 52 1.31 -2.63 8.04
C ALA A 52 0.00 -3.42 7.88
N LEU A 53 -0.11 -4.19 6.79
CA LEU A 53 -1.27 -5.02 6.48
C LEU A 53 -1.19 -6.44 7.07
N ASP A 54 -0.33 -6.73 8.04
CA ASP A 54 -0.33 -8.05 8.68
C ASP A 54 -1.64 -8.35 9.42
N ASP A 55 -2.29 -7.34 9.99
CA ASP A 55 -3.68 -7.38 10.47
C ASP A 55 -4.51 -6.28 9.74
N PRO A 56 -5.01 -6.57 8.52
CA PRO A 56 -5.54 -5.53 7.65
C PRO A 56 -6.95 -5.09 8.09
N PRO A 57 -7.23 -3.78 8.08
CA PRO A 57 -8.60 -3.27 8.13
C PRO A 57 -9.52 -3.94 7.10
N ALA A 58 -10.81 -4.05 7.44
CA ALA A 58 -11.80 -4.64 6.55
C ALA A 58 -11.81 -3.88 5.20
N GLY A 59 -11.61 -4.60 4.10
CA GLY A 59 -11.54 -4.03 2.75
C GLY A 59 -10.13 -3.84 2.19
N LEU A 60 -9.06 -4.08 2.96
CA LEU A 60 -7.68 -4.03 2.48
C LEU A 60 -7.06 -5.40 2.17
N ALA A 61 -7.84 -6.48 2.31
CA ALA A 61 -7.39 -7.86 2.08
C ALA A 61 -6.89 -8.09 0.64
N GLU A 62 -7.55 -7.50 -0.37
CA GLU A 62 -7.13 -7.62 -1.77
C GLU A 62 -5.78 -6.93 -2.00
N LEU A 63 -5.61 -5.71 -1.50
CA LEU A 63 -4.34 -4.98 -1.56
C LEU A 63 -3.21 -5.78 -0.91
N ARG A 64 -3.45 -6.33 0.28
CA ARG A 64 -2.49 -7.21 0.97
C ARG A 64 -2.10 -8.40 0.09
N GLY A 65 -3.08 -9.07 -0.52
CA GLY A 65 -2.85 -10.23 -1.38
C GLY A 65 -1.99 -9.92 -2.60
N VAL A 66 -2.20 -8.76 -3.24
CA VAL A 66 -1.39 -8.31 -4.37
C VAL A 66 0.05 -8.01 -3.93
N LEU A 67 0.22 -7.25 -2.84
CA LEU A 67 1.53 -6.89 -2.32
C LEU A 67 2.33 -8.12 -1.86
N LEU A 68 1.66 -9.08 -1.20
CA LEU A 68 2.28 -10.33 -0.76
C LEU A 68 2.77 -11.16 -1.94
N ARG A 69 1.93 -11.33 -2.97
CA ARG A 69 2.30 -12.09 -4.18
C ARG A 69 3.49 -11.45 -4.89
N GLU A 70 3.51 -10.13 -5.00
CA GLU A 70 4.65 -9.42 -5.57
C GLU A 70 5.92 -9.66 -4.75
N HIS A 71 5.83 -9.50 -3.42
CA HIS A 71 6.96 -9.71 -2.51
C HIS A 71 7.56 -11.11 -2.62
N GLU A 72 6.70 -12.14 -2.63
CA GLU A 72 7.13 -13.54 -2.78
C GLU A 72 7.81 -13.79 -4.13
N TRP A 73 7.30 -13.19 -5.20
CA TRP A 73 7.95 -13.26 -6.51
C TRP A 73 9.32 -12.58 -6.48
N ARG A 74 9.43 -11.36 -5.94
CA ARG A 74 10.72 -10.63 -5.85
C ARG A 74 11.76 -11.39 -5.04
N LYS A 75 11.34 -12.01 -3.91
CA LYS A 75 12.21 -12.88 -3.11
C LYS A 75 12.71 -14.08 -3.89
N ARG A 76 11.83 -14.72 -4.67
CA ARG A 76 12.21 -15.86 -5.52
C ARG A 76 13.25 -15.48 -6.57
N GLU A 77 13.15 -14.27 -7.11
CA GLU A 77 14.07 -13.73 -8.12
C GLU A 77 15.34 -13.10 -7.51
N GLY A 78 15.50 -13.08 -6.17
CA GLY A 78 16.65 -12.47 -5.50
C GLY A 78 16.74 -10.95 -5.65
N LEU A 79 15.59 -10.28 -5.82
CA LEU A 79 15.49 -8.83 -6.02
C LEU A 79 15.31 -8.04 -4.71
N VAL A 80 15.10 -8.73 -3.59
CA VAL A 80 14.96 -8.24 -2.21
C VAL A 80 15.46 -9.28 -1.23
#